data_AF-A0A537PCU4-F1
#
_entry.id   AF-A0A537PCU4-F1
#
_cell.length_a   1.000
_cell.length_b   1.000
_cell.length_c   1.000
_cell.angle_alpha   90.00
_cell.angle_beta   90.00
_cell.angle_gamma   90.00
#
_symmetry.space_group_name_H-M   'P 1'
#
loop_
_entity.id
_entity.type
_entity.pdbx_description
1 polymer ?
#
loop_
_entity_poly.entity_id
_entity_poly.type
_entity_poly.pdbx_seq_one_letter_code
_entity_poly.pdbx_strand_id
1 'polypeptide(L)'
;MPTLRDIGIDMVSNSPFGIAGPRGMEVGIVKLLRDAFKKGLGEPSYAAAMASLDQELFYLNSEDYRKFALQQIEEAKRFIGELGLKQQE
;
A
#
# COMPACT_ATOMS: atom_id res chain seq x y z
N MET A 1 18.75 -9.73 9.02
CA MET A 1 17.88 -9.69 10.22
C MET A 1 16.76 -10.71 10.00
N PRO A 2 16.43 -11.57 10.99
CA PRO A 2 15.33 -12.52 10.84
C PRO A 2 13.98 -11.78 10.79
N THR A 3 13.03 -12.32 10.05
CA THR A 3 11.63 -11.89 10.03
C THR A 3 10.87 -12.48 11.22
N LEU A 4 9.65 -12.00 11.46
CA LEU A 4 8.76 -12.60 12.47
C LEU A 4 8.44 -14.07 12.17
N ARG A 5 8.33 -14.44 10.89
CA ARG A 5 8.12 -15.82 10.47
C ARG A 5 9.31 -16.71 10.79
N ASP A 6 10.54 -16.21 10.63
CA ASP A 6 11.76 -16.97 10.94
C ASP A 6 11.87 -17.32 12.43
N ILE A 7 11.20 -16.55 13.31
CA ILE A 7 11.16 -16.79 14.76
C ILE A 7 9.84 -17.44 15.22
N GLY A 8 9.03 -17.96 14.30
CA GLY A 8 7.82 -18.73 14.62
C GLY A 8 6.56 -17.91 14.85
N ILE A 9 6.55 -16.63 14.50
CA ILE A 9 5.35 -15.78 14.53
C ILE A 9 4.86 -15.62 13.08
N ASP A 10 3.71 -16.22 12.74
CA ASP A 10 3.13 -16.09 11.40
C ASP A 10 2.48 -14.72 11.20
N MET A 11 3.33 -13.70 11.06
CA MET A 11 2.93 -12.32 10.83
C MET A 11 3.89 -11.65 9.86
N VAL A 12 3.34 -10.89 8.92
CA VAL A 12 4.07 -9.95 8.07
C VAL A 12 3.51 -8.57 8.36
N SER A 13 4.35 -7.68 8.87
CA SER A 13 3.99 -6.28 9.12
C SER A 13 4.76 -5.41 8.14
N ASN A 14 4.10 -5.01 7.06
CA ASN A 14 4.63 -4.07 6.08
C ASN A 14 3.84 -2.75 6.13
N SER A 15 4.45 -1.66 5.63
CA SER A 15 3.82 -0.34 5.55
C SER A 15 3.89 0.20 4.12
N PRO A 16 3.17 -0.41 3.16
CA PRO A 16 3.20 0.04 1.78
C PRO A 16 2.54 1.41 1.61
N PHE A 17 2.97 2.16 0.61
CA PHE A 17 2.29 3.37 0.16
C PHE A 17 1.62 3.16 -1.20
N GLY A 18 0.71 4.05 -1.56
CA GLY A 18 0.15 4.09 -2.90
C GLY A 18 -0.51 5.42 -3.22
N ILE A 19 -1.00 5.54 -4.45
CA ILE A 19 -1.52 6.79 -5.01
C ILE A 19 -3.02 6.62 -5.27
N ALA A 20 -3.80 7.59 -4.80
CA ALA A 20 -5.23 7.67 -5.07
C ALA A 20 -5.58 9.04 -5.67
N GLY A 21 -6.55 9.04 -6.58
CA GLY A 21 -7.11 10.24 -7.17
C GLY A 21 -8.50 10.58 -6.61
N PRO A 22 -9.04 11.79 -6.90
CA PRO A 22 -10.38 12.18 -6.50
C PRO A 22 -11.48 11.20 -6.95
N ARG A 23 -12.59 11.19 -6.21
CA ARG A 23 -13.79 10.43 -6.60
C ARG A 23 -14.33 10.96 -7.92
N GLY A 24 -14.68 10.07 -8.85
CA GLY A 24 -15.33 10.42 -10.11
C GLY A 24 -14.38 10.87 -11.22
N MET A 25 -13.07 10.62 -11.09
CA MET A 25 -12.13 10.83 -12.19
C MET A 25 -12.56 10.06 -13.44
N GLU A 26 -12.33 10.68 -14.60
CA GLU A 26 -12.55 10.07 -15.91
C GLU A 26 -11.68 8.81 -16.09
N VAL A 27 -12.24 7.75 -16.66
CA VAL A 27 -11.62 6.41 -16.72
C VAL A 27 -10.32 6.43 -17.54
N GLY A 28 -10.30 7.16 -18.66
CA GLY A 28 -9.14 7.40 -19.49
C GLY A 28 -8.00 8.08 -18.72
N ILE A 29 -8.28 9.12 -17.94
CA ILE A 29 -7.30 9.79 -17.07
C ILE A 29 -6.76 8.82 -16.02
N VAL A 30 -7.62 8.05 -15.35
CA VAL A 30 -7.19 7.04 -14.36
C VAL A 30 -6.25 6.03 -15.01
N LYS A 31 -6.60 5.53 -16.19
CA LYS A 31 -5.77 4.58 -16.94
C LYS A 31 -4.43 5.20 -17.34
N LEU A 32 -4.43 6.43 -17.86
CA LEU A 32 -3.22 7.15 -18.26
C LEU A 32 -2.24 7.28 -17.09
N LEU A 33 -2.73 7.74 -15.94
CA LEU A 33 -1.92 7.91 -14.72
C LEU A 33 -1.41 6.55 -14.21
N ARG A 34 -2.27 5.53 -14.14
CA ARG A 34 -1.86 4.18 -13.75
C ARG A 34 -0.72 3.65 -14.62
N ASP A 35 -0.84 3.81 -15.94
CA ASP A 35 0.16 3.32 -16.90
C ASP A 35 1.47 4.10 -16.77
N ALA A 36 1.40 5.42 -16.60
CA ALA A 36 2.57 6.27 -16.35
C ALA A 36 3.28 5.90 -15.04
N PHE A 37 2.55 5.72 -13.94
CA PHE A 37 3.14 5.29 -12.66
C PHE A 37 3.76 3.90 -12.77
N LYS A 38 3.06 2.93 -13.37
CA LYS A 38 3.61 1.59 -13.59
C LYS A 38 4.93 1.62 -14.37
N LYS A 39 5.01 2.47 -15.40
CA LYS A 39 6.26 2.67 -16.15
C LYS A 39 7.36 3.23 -15.25
N GLY A 40 7.06 4.25 -14.46
CA GLY A 40 8.02 4.89 -13.54
C GLY A 40 8.62 3.94 -12.50
N LEU A 41 7.87 2.92 -12.06
CA LEU A 41 8.36 1.89 -11.15
C LEU A 41 9.51 1.05 -11.73
N GLY A 42 9.66 1.03 -13.07
CA GLY A 42 10.74 0.33 -13.75
C GLY A 42 12.01 1.18 -13.95
N GLU A 43 12.00 2.46 -13.56
CA GLU A 43 13.14 3.34 -13.74
C GLU A 43 14.25 3.05 -12.71
N PRO A 44 15.54 3.04 -13.11
CA PRO A 44 16.65 2.81 -12.18
C PRO A 44 16.70 3.79 -11.01
N SER A 45 16.29 5.04 -11.25
CA SER A 45 16.20 6.08 -10.23
C SER A 45 15.16 5.76 -9.16
N TYR A 46 14.04 5.13 -9.53
CA TYR A 46 13.03 4.67 -8.57
C TYR A 46 13.58 3.54 -7.72
N ALA A 47 14.20 2.52 -8.35
CA ALA A 47 14.79 1.41 -7.62
C ALA A 47 15.88 1.88 -6.62
N ALA A 48 16.73 2.82 -7.03
CA ALA A 48 17.74 3.41 -6.16
C ALA A 48 17.11 4.16 -4.97
N ALA A 49 16.05 4.92 -5.20
CA ALA A 49 15.34 5.63 -4.14
C ALA A 49 14.69 4.65 -3.15
N MET A 50 13.99 3.62 -3.62
CA MET A 50 13.35 2.63 -2.74
C MET A 50 14.39 1.86 -1.91
N ALA A 51 15.50 1.45 -2.51
CA ALA A 51 16.60 0.81 -1.78
C ALA A 51 17.17 1.72 -0.69
N SER A 52 17.30 3.02 -0.94
CA SER A 52 17.79 3.98 0.08
C SER A 52 16.81 4.21 1.24
N LEU A 53 15.54 3.84 1.07
CA LEU A 53 14.47 4.00 2.05
C LEU A 53 14.06 2.67 2.69
N ASP A 54 14.79 1.58 2.44
CA ASP A 54 14.44 0.22 2.82
C ASP A 54 12.98 -0.14 2.43
N GLN A 55 12.54 0.35 1.27
CA GLN A 55 11.22 0.08 0.71
C GLN A 55 11.30 -1.01 -0.35
N GLU A 56 10.30 -1.89 -0.35
CA GLU A 56 10.13 -2.90 -1.39
C GLU A 56 9.06 -2.48 -2.40
N LEU A 57 9.19 -2.96 -3.64
CA LEU A 57 8.18 -2.71 -4.67
C LEU A 57 6.90 -3.50 -4.36
N PHE A 58 5.84 -2.79 -3.99
CA PHE A 58 4.50 -3.35 -3.78
C PHE A 58 3.50 -2.79 -4.79
N TYR A 59 3.60 -3.23 -6.06
CA TYR A 59 2.70 -2.77 -7.11
C TYR A 59 1.38 -3.55 -7.13
N LEU A 60 0.28 -2.82 -7.11
CA LEU A 60 -1.06 -3.32 -7.40
C LEU A 60 -1.69 -2.49 -8.52
N ASN A 61 -2.47 -3.14 -9.40
CA ASN A 61 -3.29 -2.41 -10.35
C ASN A 61 -4.44 -1.67 -9.63
N SER A 62 -5.16 -0.79 -10.32
CA SER A 62 -6.21 0.03 -9.70
C SER A 62 -7.34 -0.76 -9.02
N GLU A 63 -7.70 -1.93 -9.56
CA GLU A 63 -8.75 -2.77 -8.99
C GLU A 63 -8.26 -3.45 -7.71
N ASP A 64 -7.07 -4.06 -7.77
CA ASP A 64 -6.49 -4.78 -6.65
C ASP A 64 -6.06 -3.83 -5.52
N TYR A 65 -5.56 -2.64 -5.86
CA TYR A 65 -5.27 -1.61 -4.87
C TYR A 65 -6.53 -1.13 -4.15
N ARG A 66 -7.66 -1.00 -4.86
CA ARG A 66 -8.96 -0.70 -4.21
C ARG A 66 -9.39 -1.82 -3.26
N LYS A 67 -9.26 -3.09 -3.68
CA LYS A 67 -9.59 -4.24 -2.81
C LYS A 67 -8.72 -4.23 -1.55
N PHE A 68 -7.41 -4.07 -1.73
CA PHE A 68 -6.43 -3.97 -0.64
C PHE A 68 -6.78 -2.82 0.32
N ALA A 69 -7.00 -1.60 -0.18
CA ALA A 69 -7.32 -0.45 0.66
C ALA A 69 -8.61 -0.66 1.49
N LEU A 70 -9.63 -1.27 0.90
CA LEU A 70 -10.87 -1.60 1.62
C LEU A 70 -10.64 -2.67 2.70
N GLN A 71 -9.81 -3.69 2.43
CA GLN A 71 -9.42 -4.69 3.43
C GLN A 71 -8.67 -4.05 4.60
N GLN A 72 -7.69 -3.16 4.32
CA GLN A 72 -6.95 -2.44 5.37
C GLN A 72 -7.87 -1.58 6.24
N ILE A 73 -8.87 -0.91 5.65
CA ILE A 73 -9.86 -0.12 6.40
C ILE A 73 -10.65 -1.01 7.36
N GLU A 74 -11.14 -2.15 6.90
CA GLU A 74 -11.92 -3.08 7.74
C GLU A 74 -11.06 -3.68 8.86
N GLU A 75 -9.82 -4.05 8.57
CA GLU A 75 -8.87 -4.54 9.58
C GLU A 75 -8.53 -3.46 10.62
N ALA A 76 -8.27 -2.23 10.19
CA ALA A 76 -7.99 -1.12 11.10
C ALA A 76 -9.19 -0.82 12.01
N LYS A 77 -10.43 -0.84 11.46
CA LYS A 77 -11.65 -0.68 12.26
C LYS A 77 -11.78 -1.77 13.33
N ARG A 78 -11.50 -3.03 12.97
CA ARG A 78 -11.54 -4.17 13.90
C ARG A 78 -10.55 -3.95 15.05
N PHE A 79 -9.30 -3.62 14.74
CA PHE A 79 -8.27 -3.40 15.78
C PHE A 79 -8.57 -2.20 16.67
N ILE A 80 -9.08 -1.08 16.12
CA ILE A 80 -9.53 0.06 16.91
C ILE A 80 -10.62 -0.36 17.91
N GLY A 81 -11.58 -1.19 17.48
CA GLY A 81 -12.64 -1.72 18.32
C GLY A 81 -12.14 -2.64 19.43
N GLU A 82 -11.28 -3.60 19.10
CA GLU A 82 -10.74 -4.59 20.03
C GLU A 82 -9.81 -3.97 21.09
N LEU A 83 -9.00 -2.98 20.69
CA LEU A 83 -8.02 -2.33 21.55
C LEU A 83 -8.58 -1.11 22.30
N GLY A 84 -9.82 -0.71 22.03
CA GLY A 84 -10.44 0.46 22.66
C GLY A 84 -9.79 1.80 22.27
N LEU A 85 -9.08 1.84 21.13
CA LEU A 85 -8.31 3.00 20.66
C LEU A 85 -9.20 4.03 19.94
N LYS A 86 -10.22 4.55 20.63
CA LYS A 86 -11.01 5.66 20.06
C LYS A 86 -10.18 6.95 20.09
N GLN A 87 -10.22 7.68 18.97
CA GLN A 87 -9.64 9.02 18.90
C GLN A 87 -10.33 9.90 19.96
N GLN A 88 -9.56 10.50 20.85
CA GLN A 88 -10.09 11.53 21.75
C GLN A 88 -10.37 12.77 20.90
N GLU A 89 -11.58 13.33 21.02
CA GLU A 89 -11.96 14.59 20.35
C GLU A 89 -11.20 15.79 20.93
#